data_AF-A0AAW9HXE5-F1
#
_entry.id   AF-A0AAW9HXE5-F1
#
_cell.length_a   1.000
_cell.length_b   1.000
_cell.length_c   1.000
_cell.angle_alpha   90.00
_cell.angle_beta   90.00
_cell.angle_gamma   90.00
#
_symmetry.space_group_name_H-M   'P 1'
#
loop_
_entity.id
_entity.type
_entity.pdbx_description
1 polymer ?
#
loop_
_entity_poly.entity_id
_entity_poly.type
_entity_poly.pdbx_seq_one_letter_code
_entity_poly.pdbx_strand_id
1 'polypeptide(L)'
;SAPVYLNALEGKGVHVVTVNDYLAKRDKEDMGKVYEFLGLSVGVIVHGQTPEVRREQYNCDITYGTNNEYGFDYLKDNMVIHKEQMVQRELNYAIVDEVDSILIDEARTPLIISGPGDKSTHLYTDANTFVLTLKAPSKTEQEKTKEEKEAHFSDGDYDIDEKQKAASLTESGIKKAEVYFNVENITDIDHTELYHHITQALKAHAIMKKDVDYVAKDGEIII
;
A
#
# COMPACT_ATOMS: atom_id res chain seq x y z
N SER A 1 -20.95 -19.89 -24.87
CA SER A 1 -21.35 -21.04 -24.04
C SER A 1 -20.39 -22.23 -24.15
N ALA A 2 -20.12 -22.79 -25.32
CA ALA A 2 -19.22 -23.94 -25.48
C ALA A 2 -17.79 -23.79 -24.88
N PRO A 3 -17.06 -22.68 -25.10
CA PRO A 3 -15.74 -22.50 -24.48
C PRO A 3 -15.81 -22.29 -22.96
N VAL A 4 -16.89 -21.69 -22.45
CA VAL A 4 -17.10 -21.53 -21.00
C VAL A 4 -17.19 -22.89 -20.33
N TYR A 5 -18.07 -23.76 -20.85
CA TYR A 5 -18.26 -25.10 -20.30
C TYR A 5 -16.96 -25.90 -20.28
N LEU A 6 -16.24 -25.96 -21.42
CA LEU A 6 -15.00 -26.73 -21.53
C LEU A 6 -13.96 -26.30 -20.49
N ASN A 7 -13.74 -24.99 -20.32
CA ASN A 7 -12.74 -24.48 -19.38
C ASN A 7 -13.22 -24.58 -17.92
N ALA A 8 -14.52 -24.58 -17.67
CA ALA A 8 -15.09 -24.75 -16.33
C ALA A 8 -14.88 -26.18 -15.79
N LEU A 9 -14.75 -27.19 -16.66
CA LEU A 9 -14.49 -28.59 -16.23
C LEU A 9 -13.20 -28.77 -15.45
N GLU A 10 -12.24 -27.85 -15.54
CA GLU A 10 -11.01 -27.90 -14.76
C GLU A 10 -11.24 -27.53 -13.27
N GLY A 11 -12.40 -26.96 -12.90
CA GLY A 11 -12.70 -26.52 -11.53
C GLY A 11 -11.90 -25.32 -11.03
N LYS A 12 -10.94 -24.83 -11.82
CA LYS A 12 -10.24 -23.54 -11.62
C LYS A 12 -11.11 -22.34 -12.01
N GLY A 13 -12.18 -22.65 -12.74
CA GLY A 13 -13.29 -21.84 -13.19
C GLY A 13 -13.00 -20.63 -14.08
N VAL A 14 -14.09 -19.94 -14.45
CA VAL A 14 -14.15 -19.07 -15.63
C VAL A 14 -14.88 -17.77 -15.33
N HIS A 15 -14.28 -16.64 -15.69
CA HIS A 15 -14.90 -15.32 -15.62
C HIS A 15 -15.54 -14.97 -16.96
N VAL A 16 -16.84 -14.68 -16.98
CA VAL A 16 -17.53 -14.08 -18.11
C VAL A 16 -17.73 -12.60 -17.81
N VAL A 17 -17.11 -11.76 -18.63
CA VAL A 17 -17.09 -10.31 -18.46
C VAL A 17 -18.10 -9.69 -19.42
N THR A 18 -18.96 -8.83 -18.89
CA THR A 18 -19.96 -8.05 -19.63
C THR A 18 -19.80 -6.57 -19.34
N VAL A 19 -20.45 -5.71 -20.11
CA VAL A 19 -20.34 -4.24 -19.97
C VAL A 19 -21.10 -3.67 -18.76
N ASN A 20 -22.09 -4.37 -18.22
CA ASN A 20 -22.84 -3.89 -17.04
C ASN A 20 -23.51 -5.02 -16.23
N ASP A 21 -23.82 -4.70 -14.96
CA ASP A 21 -24.42 -5.62 -13.99
C ASP A 21 -25.77 -6.21 -14.45
N TYR A 22 -26.55 -5.46 -15.24
CA TYR A 22 -27.83 -5.96 -15.74
C TYR A 22 -27.62 -7.11 -16.73
N LEU A 23 -26.70 -6.95 -17.67
CA LEU A 23 -26.34 -8.00 -18.63
C LEU A 23 -25.71 -9.20 -17.93
N ALA A 24 -24.80 -8.97 -16.97
CA ALA A 24 -24.22 -10.04 -16.17
C ALA A 24 -25.30 -10.90 -15.48
N LYS A 25 -26.29 -10.26 -14.85
CA LYS A 25 -27.42 -10.97 -14.19
C LYS A 25 -28.29 -11.71 -15.19
N ARG A 26 -28.71 -11.04 -16.27
CA ARG A 26 -29.55 -11.63 -17.31
C ARG A 26 -28.88 -12.87 -17.91
N ASP A 27 -27.62 -12.73 -18.31
CA ASP A 27 -26.91 -13.80 -18.99
C ASP A 27 -26.61 -14.96 -18.04
N LYS A 28 -26.38 -14.67 -16.76
CA LYS A 28 -26.34 -15.69 -15.70
C LYS A 28 -27.69 -16.41 -15.56
N GLU A 29 -28.82 -15.72 -15.59
CA GLU A 29 -30.15 -16.34 -15.48
C GLU A 29 -30.52 -17.20 -16.69
N ASP A 30 -30.14 -16.75 -17.88
CA ASP A 30 -30.47 -17.45 -19.12
C ASP A 30 -29.54 -18.65 -19.36
N MET A 31 -28.23 -18.44 -19.32
CA MET A 31 -27.24 -19.51 -19.55
C MET A 31 -27.00 -20.37 -18.32
N GLY A 32 -27.25 -19.84 -17.12
CA GLY A 32 -27.11 -20.59 -15.87
C GLY A 32 -27.91 -21.87 -15.86
N LYS A 33 -29.14 -21.85 -16.39
CA LYS A 33 -29.99 -23.06 -16.50
C LYS A 33 -29.32 -24.19 -17.28
N VAL A 34 -28.55 -23.85 -18.32
CA VAL A 34 -27.84 -24.84 -19.14
C VAL A 34 -26.65 -25.41 -18.38
N TYR A 35 -25.85 -24.55 -17.75
CA TYR A 35 -24.67 -24.99 -17.00
C TYR A 35 -25.04 -25.77 -15.75
N GLU A 36 -26.05 -25.32 -15.00
CA GLU A 36 -26.58 -26.00 -13.82
C GLU A 36 -27.19 -27.35 -14.18
N PHE A 37 -27.90 -27.45 -15.32
CA PHE A 37 -28.36 -28.74 -15.85
C PHE A 37 -27.20 -29.70 -16.14
N LEU A 38 -26.05 -29.19 -16.56
CA LEU A 38 -24.83 -29.96 -16.80
C LEU A 38 -23.98 -30.16 -15.52
N GLY A 39 -24.46 -29.72 -14.36
CA GLY A 39 -23.81 -29.94 -13.06
C GLY A 39 -22.75 -28.90 -12.68
N LEU A 40 -22.66 -27.78 -13.39
CA LEU A 40 -21.76 -26.67 -13.04
C LEU A 40 -22.47 -25.60 -12.22
N SER A 41 -21.77 -25.02 -11.26
CA SER A 41 -22.21 -23.89 -10.46
C SER A 41 -21.97 -22.55 -11.17
N VAL A 42 -22.92 -21.62 -11.06
CA VAL A 42 -22.86 -20.32 -11.74
C VAL A 42 -23.15 -19.18 -10.78
N GLY A 43 -22.15 -18.31 -10.59
CA GLY A 43 -22.21 -17.12 -9.77
C GLY A 43 -22.31 -15.83 -10.58
N VAL A 44 -22.66 -14.73 -9.91
CA VAL A 44 -22.66 -13.38 -10.48
C VAL A 44 -22.14 -12.34 -9.50
N ILE A 45 -21.15 -11.58 -9.93
CA ILE A 45 -20.59 -10.44 -9.20
C ILE A 45 -21.27 -9.17 -9.67
N VAL A 46 -21.89 -8.45 -8.73
CA VAL A 46 -22.58 -7.18 -8.96
C VAL A 46 -22.24 -6.19 -7.84
N HIS A 47 -22.52 -4.93 -8.11
CA HIS A 47 -22.31 -3.86 -7.16
C HIS A 47 -23.07 -4.08 -5.83
N GLY A 48 -22.43 -3.73 -4.71
CA GLY A 48 -23.04 -3.75 -3.37
C GLY A 48 -23.03 -5.09 -2.64
N GLN A 49 -22.49 -6.16 -3.23
CA GLN A 49 -22.30 -7.43 -2.54
C GLN A 49 -21.21 -7.35 -1.46
N THR A 50 -21.43 -8.01 -0.33
CA THR A 50 -20.42 -8.12 0.73
C THR A 50 -19.27 -9.04 0.30
N PRO A 51 -18.07 -8.93 0.91
CA PRO A 51 -16.94 -9.79 0.59
C PRO A 51 -17.25 -11.29 0.74
N GLU A 52 -18.07 -11.67 1.72
CA GLU A 52 -18.48 -13.06 1.94
C GLU A 52 -19.30 -13.58 0.75
N VAL A 53 -20.28 -12.80 0.30
CA VAL A 53 -21.10 -13.13 -0.88
C VAL A 53 -20.22 -13.22 -2.11
N ARG A 54 -19.33 -12.25 -2.34
CA ARG A 54 -18.43 -12.26 -3.51
C ARG A 54 -17.57 -13.52 -3.54
N ARG A 55 -17.01 -13.93 -2.40
CA ARG A 55 -16.22 -15.15 -2.28
C ARG A 55 -17.01 -16.40 -2.67
N GLU A 56 -18.28 -16.49 -2.25
CA GLU A 56 -19.16 -17.58 -2.69
C GLU A 56 -19.38 -17.58 -4.20
N GLN A 57 -19.57 -16.40 -4.82
CA GLN A 57 -19.76 -16.26 -6.26
C GLN A 57 -18.49 -16.59 -7.08
N TYR A 58 -17.31 -16.24 -6.58
CA TYR A 58 -16.02 -16.60 -7.20
C TYR A 58 -15.67 -18.09 -7.07
N ASN A 59 -16.21 -18.75 -6.05
CA ASN A 59 -16.04 -20.20 -5.87
C ASN A 59 -16.91 -21.04 -6.82
N CYS A 60 -17.83 -20.42 -7.57
CA CYS A 60 -18.55 -21.11 -8.64
C CYS A 60 -17.62 -21.52 -9.80
N ASP A 61 -18.02 -22.51 -10.59
CA ASP A 61 -17.28 -22.95 -11.77
C ASP A 61 -17.26 -21.84 -12.84
N ILE A 62 -18.35 -21.07 -12.92
CA ILE A 62 -18.51 -19.94 -13.83
C ILE A 62 -18.97 -18.73 -13.03
N THR A 63 -18.35 -17.58 -13.23
CA THR A 63 -18.72 -16.32 -12.59
C THR A 63 -19.00 -15.28 -13.68
N TYR A 64 -20.18 -14.68 -13.65
CA TYR A 64 -20.55 -13.53 -14.49
C TYR A 64 -20.26 -12.23 -13.75
N GLY A 65 -19.86 -11.18 -14.46
CA GLY A 65 -19.61 -9.89 -13.83
C GLY A 65 -19.19 -8.84 -14.84
N THR A 66 -18.75 -7.69 -14.34
CA THR A 66 -18.22 -6.60 -15.16
C THR A 66 -16.73 -6.46 -14.97
N ASN A 67 -16.07 -5.84 -15.94
CA ASN A 67 -14.64 -5.53 -15.88
C ASN A 67 -14.28 -4.69 -14.64
N ASN A 68 -15.11 -3.70 -14.30
CA ASN A 68 -14.92 -2.84 -13.15
C ASN A 68 -14.98 -3.61 -11.83
N GLU A 69 -15.97 -4.48 -11.66
CA GLU A 69 -16.11 -5.27 -10.44
C GLU A 69 -14.97 -6.27 -10.28
N TYR A 70 -14.59 -7.01 -11.32
CA TYR A 70 -13.41 -7.89 -11.30
C TYR A 70 -12.12 -7.12 -11.01
N GLY A 71 -11.93 -5.97 -11.64
CA GLY A 71 -10.73 -5.17 -11.47
C GLY A 71 -10.62 -4.59 -10.06
N PHE A 72 -11.71 -4.06 -9.49
CA PHE A 72 -11.69 -3.53 -8.13
C PHE A 72 -11.54 -4.63 -7.07
N ASP A 73 -12.12 -5.81 -7.27
CA ASP A 73 -11.89 -6.93 -6.36
C ASP A 73 -10.45 -7.41 -6.42
N TYR A 74 -9.84 -7.45 -7.62
CA TYR A 74 -8.41 -7.76 -7.75
C TYR A 74 -7.55 -6.74 -7.02
N LEU A 75 -7.84 -5.43 -7.15
CA LEU A 75 -7.11 -4.39 -6.45
C LEU A 75 -7.28 -4.50 -4.92
N LYS A 76 -8.50 -4.73 -4.43
CA LYS A 76 -8.78 -4.91 -2.99
C LYS A 76 -8.08 -6.15 -2.43
N ASP A 77 -8.06 -7.25 -3.17
CA ASP A 77 -7.39 -8.49 -2.77
C ASP A 77 -5.86 -8.32 -2.67
N ASN A 78 -5.28 -7.34 -3.35
CA ASN A 78 -3.86 -6.97 -3.19
C ASN A 78 -3.61 -5.95 -2.07
N MET A 79 -4.66 -5.50 -1.38
CA MET A 79 -4.60 -4.57 -0.24
C MET A 79 -4.97 -5.23 1.10
N VAL A 80 -5.47 -6.47 1.09
CA VAL A 80 -5.83 -7.17 2.34
C VAL A 80 -4.58 -7.60 3.12
N ILE A 81 -4.71 -7.66 4.44
CA ILE A 81 -3.62 -8.05 5.35
C ILE A 81 -3.51 -9.59 5.41
N HIS A 82 -4.64 -10.28 5.37
CA HIS A 82 -4.73 -11.73 5.50
C HIS A 82 -5.33 -12.36 4.24
N LYS A 83 -4.77 -13.49 3.82
CA LYS A 83 -5.18 -14.20 2.60
C LYS A 83 -6.66 -14.61 2.65
N GLU A 84 -7.17 -14.90 3.84
CA GLU A 84 -8.55 -15.32 4.07
C GLU A 84 -9.57 -14.20 3.78
N GLN A 85 -9.11 -12.95 3.72
CA GLN A 85 -9.95 -11.79 3.39
C GLN A 85 -10.13 -11.63 1.87
N MET A 86 -9.31 -12.28 1.05
CA MET A 86 -9.45 -12.24 -0.40
C MET A 86 -10.81 -12.80 -0.84
N VAL A 87 -11.35 -12.24 -1.93
CA VAL A 87 -12.63 -12.69 -2.51
C VAL A 87 -12.42 -13.49 -3.79
N GLN A 88 -11.40 -13.15 -4.59
CA GLN A 88 -11.06 -13.88 -5.81
C GLN A 88 -10.25 -15.14 -5.51
N ARG A 89 -10.36 -16.10 -6.43
CA ARG A 89 -9.42 -17.22 -6.56
C ARG A 89 -8.37 -16.91 -7.62
N GLU A 90 -7.50 -17.88 -7.89
CA GLU A 90 -6.51 -17.79 -8.98
C GLU A 90 -7.18 -17.48 -10.33
N LEU A 91 -6.61 -16.51 -11.06
CA LEU A 91 -7.13 -16.08 -12.35
C LEU A 91 -6.82 -17.12 -13.44
N ASN A 92 -7.84 -17.87 -13.87
CA ASN A 92 -7.67 -19.00 -14.77
C ASN A 92 -8.03 -18.69 -16.23
N TYR A 93 -9.29 -18.31 -16.50
CA TYR A 93 -9.77 -18.04 -17.85
C TYR A 93 -10.85 -16.96 -17.85
N ALA A 94 -10.80 -16.06 -18.84
CA ALA A 94 -11.77 -15.00 -19.01
C ALA A 94 -12.32 -14.98 -20.43
N ILE A 95 -13.64 -14.86 -20.56
CA ILE A 95 -14.32 -14.53 -21.81
C ILE A 95 -14.88 -13.13 -21.67
N VAL A 96 -14.44 -12.25 -22.56
CA VAL A 96 -14.89 -10.86 -22.60
C VAL A 96 -15.93 -10.73 -23.69
N ASP A 97 -17.18 -10.44 -23.29
CA ASP A 97 -18.21 -9.99 -24.21
C ASP A 97 -18.00 -8.51 -24.53
N GLU A 98 -18.31 -8.09 -25.76
CA GLU A 98 -18.05 -6.71 -26.24
C GLU A 98 -16.58 -6.27 -26.03
N VAL A 99 -15.66 -7.07 -26.55
CA VAL A 99 -14.20 -6.90 -26.34
C VAL A 99 -13.65 -5.54 -26.77
N ASP A 100 -14.24 -4.92 -27.79
CA ASP A 100 -13.86 -3.59 -28.26
C ASP A 100 -14.23 -2.52 -27.23
N SER A 101 -15.44 -2.58 -26.68
CA SER A 101 -15.90 -1.65 -25.65
C SER A 101 -15.00 -1.72 -24.39
N ILE A 102 -14.66 -2.94 -23.95
CA ILE A 102 -13.93 -3.14 -22.69
C ILE A 102 -12.43 -2.90 -22.87
N LEU A 103 -11.78 -3.52 -23.86
CA LEU A 103 -10.32 -3.49 -24.00
C LEU A 103 -9.79 -2.29 -24.80
N ILE A 104 -10.65 -1.55 -25.49
CA ILE A 104 -10.26 -0.34 -26.24
C ILE A 104 -10.82 0.91 -25.56
N ASP A 105 -12.14 1.01 -25.43
CA ASP A 105 -12.77 2.26 -25.01
C ASP A 105 -12.63 2.53 -23.51
N GLU A 106 -12.87 1.53 -22.67
CA GLU A 106 -12.77 1.65 -21.21
C GLU A 106 -11.33 1.59 -20.70
N ALA A 107 -10.44 0.87 -21.38
CA ALA A 107 -9.03 0.71 -21.01
C ALA A 107 -8.21 2.02 -21.03
N ARG A 108 -8.79 3.14 -21.49
CA ARG A 108 -8.16 4.47 -21.47
C ARG A 108 -8.00 5.05 -20.07
N THR A 109 -8.83 4.62 -19.11
CA THR A 109 -8.78 5.11 -17.73
C THR A 109 -8.39 3.98 -16.79
N PRO A 110 -7.33 4.11 -15.99
CA PRO A 110 -6.94 3.08 -15.04
C PRO A 110 -7.96 2.97 -13.89
N LEU A 111 -8.08 1.77 -13.33
CA LEU A 111 -8.79 1.54 -12.07
C LEU A 111 -7.91 1.97 -10.90
N ILE A 112 -8.40 2.88 -10.07
CA ILE A 112 -7.66 3.47 -8.94
C ILE A 112 -8.49 3.34 -7.67
N ILE A 113 -7.87 2.81 -6.61
CA ILE A 113 -8.38 2.90 -5.24
C ILE A 113 -7.67 4.07 -4.56
N SER A 114 -8.41 5.12 -4.21
CA SER A 114 -7.89 6.24 -3.44
C SER A 114 -8.30 6.08 -1.97
N GLY A 115 -7.31 5.93 -1.08
CA GLY A 115 -7.51 6.02 0.36
C GLY A 115 -7.09 7.41 0.87
N PRO A 116 -7.65 7.90 1.99
CA PRO A 116 -7.04 9.02 2.69
C PRO A 116 -5.58 8.64 3.02
N GLY A 117 -4.61 9.48 2.63
CA GLY A 117 -3.22 9.26 3.02
C GLY A 117 -3.09 9.14 4.53
N ASP A 118 -2.09 8.37 4.99
CA ASP A 118 -1.87 8.11 6.41
C ASP A 118 -1.91 9.41 7.21
N LYS A 119 -2.87 9.49 8.14
CA LYS A 119 -3.01 10.61 9.06
C LYS A 119 -1.93 10.53 10.12
N SER A 120 -0.70 10.88 9.78
CA SER A 120 0.39 11.08 10.75
C SER A 120 0.88 12.53 10.82
N THR A 121 0.01 13.50 10.48
CA THR A 121 0.34 14.94 10.55
C THR A 121 0.83 15.38 11.94
N HIS A 122 0.32 14.73 12.99
CA HIS A 122 0.75 14.98 14.37
C HIS A 122 2.14 14.42 14.67
N LEU A 123 2.44 13.18 14.26
CA LEU A 123 3.75 12.54 14.48
C LEU A 123 4.88 13.33 13.81
N TYR A 124 4.67 13.86 12.61
CA TYR A 124 5.64 14.75 11.96
C TYR A 124 5.92 16.01 12.79
N THR A 125 4.86 16.60 13.36
CA THR A 125 4.98 17.81 14.18
C THR A 125 5.72 17.51 15.49
N ASP A 126 5.35 16.42 16.16
CA ASP A 126 5.95 16.01 17.44
C ASP A 126 7.42 15.59 17.29
N ALA A 127 7.74 14.83 16.24
CA ALA A 127 9.11 14.46 15.90
C ALA A 127 9.96 15.71 15.58
N ASN A 128 9.41 16.67 14.84
CA ASN A 128 10.09 17.93 14.56
C ASN A 128 10.35 18.73 15.85
N THR A 129 9.37 18.86 16.74
CA THR A 129 9.54 19.54 18.02
C THR A 129 10.58 18.84 18.89
N PHE A 130 10.57 17.50 18.94
CA PHE A 130 11.58 16.72 19.64
C PHE A 130 12.99 16.98 19.12
N VAL A 131 13.20 16.92 17.79
CA VAL A 131 14.51 17.13 17.17
C VAL A 131 15.09 18.51 17.51
N LEU A 132 14.25 19.54 17.61
CA LEU A 132 14.68 20.89 18.03
C LEU A 132 15.18 20.96 19.49
N THR A 133 14.87 19.96 20.32
CA THR A 133 15.40 19.87 21.70
C THR A 133 16.77 19.19 21.79
N LEU A 134 17.22 18.55 20.70
CA LEU A 134 18.47 17.81 20.67
C LEU A 134 19.67 18.73 20.60
N LYS A 135 20.72 18.37 21.33
CA LYS A 135 22.02 19.03 21.29
C LYS A 135 22.78 18.55 20.06
N ALA A 136 23.13 19.49 19.18
CA ALA A 136 23.99 19.21 18.04
C ALA A 136 25.40 18.77 18.47
N PRO A 137 26.05 17.87 17.72
CA PRO A 137 27.44 17.50 17.97
C PRO A 137 28.38 18.66 17.64
N SER A 138 29.50 18.76 18.36
CA SER A 138 30.52 19.80 18.13
C SER A 138 31.35 19.57 16.86
N LYS A 139 31.38 18.34 16.37
CA LYS A 139 32.14 17.89 15.20
C LYS A 139 31.30 16.93 14.38
N THR A 140 31.38 17.05 13.07
CA THR A 140 30.85 16.05 12.14
C THR A 140 31.71 14.78 12.16
N GLU A 141 31.19 13.67 11.63
CA GLU A 141 31.97 12.43 11.46
C GLU A 141 33.26 12.65 10.67
N GLN A 142 33.29 13.61 9.74
CA GLN A 142 34.49 13.93 8.99
C GLN A 142 35.56 14.61 9.85
N GLU A 143 35.16 15.43 10.81
CA GLU A 143 36.02 16.24 11.68
C GLU A 143 36.51 15.48 12.92
N LYS A 144 35.87 14.37 13.28
CA LYS A 144 36.33 13.49 14.36
C LYS A 144 37.72 12.91 14.08
N THR A 145 38.56 12.90 15.10
CA THR A 145 39.86 12.21 15.09
C THR A 145 39.69 10.70 14.99
N LYS A 146 40.76 9.98 14.64
CA LYS A 146 40.70 8.51 14.54
C LYS A 146 40.29 7.85 15.86
N GLU A 147 40.80 8.34 16.98
CA GLU A 147 40.48 7.84 18.32
C GLU A 147 39.01 8.09 18.68
N GLU A 148 38.47 9.27 18.38
CA GLU A 148 37.04 9.59 18.61
C GLU A 148 36.09 8.69 17.80
N LYS A 149 36.49 8.33 16.57
CA LYS A 149 35.73 7.41 15.71
C LYS A 149 35.73 5.97 16.25
N GLU A 150 36.91 5.48 16.65
CA GLU A 150 37.04 4.13 17.22
C GLU A 150 36.29 4.01 18.56
N ALA A 151 36.23 5.08 19.34
CA ALA A 151 35.49 5.14 20.59
C ALA A 151 33.98 5.37 20.42
N HIS A 152 33.47 5.55 19.20
CA HIS A 152 32.08 5.96 18.93
C HIS A 152 31.63 7.15 19.79
N PHE A 153 32.55 8.08 20.05
CA PHE A 153 32.29 9.19 20.94
C PHE A 153 31.55 10.31 20.21
N SER A 154 30.48 10.80 20.82
CA SER A 154 29.75 12.00 20.39
C SER A 154 29.37 12.84 21.61
N ASP A 155 29.61 14.14 21.53
CA ASP A 155 29.27 15.08 22.60
C ASP A 155 27.85 15.67 22.44
N GLY A 156 27.16 15.30 21.37
CA GLY A 156 25.78 15.64 21.05
C GLY A 156 24.81 14.47 21.23
N ASP A 157 23.55 14.73 20.92
CA ASP A 157 22.47 13.73 20.94
C ASP A 157 22.31 13.01 19.58
N TYR A 158 23.10 13.38 18.59
CA TYR A 158 23.13 12.75 17.28
C TYR A 158 24.48 12.97 16.59
N ASP A 159 24.76 12.16 15.59
CA ASP A 159 25.92 12.27 14.71
C ASP A 159 25.51 12.69 13.30
N ILE A 160 26.42 13.38 12.62
CA ILE A 160 26.24 13.92 11.27
C ILE A 160 27.35 13.35 10.37
N ASP A 161 26.95 12.63 9.33
CA ASP A 161 27.82 12.22 8.23
C ASP A 161 27.47 13.05 6.99
N GLU A 162 28.24 14.12 6.74
CA GLU A 162 28.02 14.99 5.59
C GLU A 162 28.29 14.29 4.24
N LYS A 163 29.26 13.36 4.22
CA LYS A 163 29.62 12.60 3.01
C LYS A 163 28.50 11.66 2.60
N GLN A 164 27.84 11.02 3.56
CA GLN A 164 26.69 10.15 3.31
C GLN A 164 25.35 10.91 3.31
N LYS A 165 25.36 12.22 3.61
CA LYS A 165 24.15 13.03 3.82
C LYS A 165 23.19 12.35 4.80
N ALA A 166 23.73 11.84 5.91
CA ALA A 166 23.00 11.06 6.90
C ALA A 166 23.18 11.65 8.30
N ALA A 167 22.16 11.51 9.13
CA ALA A 167 22.20 11.85 10.54
C ALA A 167 21.54 10.73 11.36
N SER A 168 22.13 10.37 12.49
CA SER A 168 21.66 9.26 13.35
C SER A 168 21.74 9.65 14.82
N LEU A 169 20.75 9.24 15.61
CA LEU A 169 20.76 9.47 17.05
C LEU A 169 21.91 8.71 17.71
N THR A 170 22.53 9.33 18.70
CA THR A 170 23.48 8.68 19.61
C THR A 170 22.72 8.00 20.74
N GLU A 171 23.40 7.24 21.61
CA GLU A 171 22.76 6.63 22.79
C GLU A 171 22.07 7.67 23.69
N SER A 172 22.64 8.88 23.81
CA SER A 172 22.00 9.97 24.58
C SER A 172 20.73 10.49 23.89
N GLY A 173 20.74 10.60 22.56
CA GLY A 173 19.56 10.97 21.78
C GLY A 173 18.45 9.94 21.86
N ILE A 174 18.79 8.65 21.81
CA ILE A 174 17.84 7.54 21.97
C ILE A 174 17.17 7.63 23.35
N LYS A 175 17.95 7.75 24.43
CA LYS A 175 17.39 7.90 25.79
C LYS A 175 16.50 9.13 25.94
N LYS A 176 16.87 10.24 25.31
CA LYS A 176 16.02 11.44 25.30
C LYS A 176 14.72 11.21 24.53
N ALA A 177 14.76 10.49 23.42
CA ALA A 177 13.56 10.13 22.66
C ALA A 177 12.63 9.25 23.49
N GLU A 178 13.17 8.21 24.14
CA GLU A 178 12.44 7.31 25.03
C GLU A 178 11.71 8.08 26.14
N VAL A 179 12.40 9.02 26.79
CA VAL A 179 11.79 9.87 27.83
C VAL A 179 10.75 10.83 27.24
N TYR A 180 11.04 11.48 26.11
CA TYR A 180 10.15 12.49 25.51
C TYR A 180 8.84 11.87 25.02
N PHE A 181 8.91 10.71 24.37
CA PHE A 181 7.75 9.99 23.84
C PHE A 181 7.16 8.99 24.83
N ASN A 182 7.76 8.86 26.02
CA ASN A 182 7.35 7.94 27.08
C ASN A 182 7.25 6.48 26.60
N VAL A 183 8.31 5.99 25.97
CA VAL A 183 8.45 4.62 25.47
C VAL A 183 9.67 3.95 26.10
N GLU A 184 9.61 2.64 26.36
CA GLU A 184 10.71 1.90 26.99
C GLU A 184 11.90 1.69 26.05
N ASN A 185 11.62 1.36 24.79
CA ASN A 185 12.63 1.23 23.74
C ASN A 185 12.07 1.72 22.41
N ILE A 186 12.63 2.82 21.91
CA ILE A 186 12.20 3.43 20.66
C ILE A 186 12.59 2.61 19.41
N THR A 187 13.49 1.64 19.57
CA THR A 187 13.98 0.78 18.47
C THR A 187 13.18 -0.51 18.31
N ASP A 188 12.19 -0.75 19.17
CA ASP A 188 11.30 -1.91 19.05
C ASP A 188 10.40 -1.81 17.81
N ILE A 189 9.97 -2.98 17.31
CA ILE A 189 9.13 -3.09 16.10
C ILE A 189 7.86 -2.24 16.23
N ASP A 190 7.28 -2.19 17.43
CA ASP A 190 6.08 -1.42 17.75
C ASP A 190 6.25 0.10 17.58
N HIS A 191 7.50 0.60 17.61
CA HIS A 191 7.83 2.03 17.49
C HIS A 191 8.55 2.37 16.17
N THR A 192 8.59 1.45 15.20
CA THR A 192 9.29 1.64 13.92
C THR A 192 8.85 2.91 13.19
N GLU A 193 7.55 3.21 13.18
CA GLU A 193 7.00 4.41 12.54
C GLU A 193 7.48 5.69 13.24
N LEU A 194 7.41 5.74 14.57
CA LEU A 194 7.88 6.88 15.36
C LEU A 194 9.39 7.11 15.17
N TYR A 195 10.18 6.05 15.24
CA TYR A 195 11.62 6.12 14.98
C TYR A 195 11.92 6.62 13.56
N HIS A 196 11.15 6.16 12.57
CA HIS A 196 11.25 6.66 11.20
C HIS A 196 10.96 8.17 11.12
N HIS A 197 9.89 8.67 11.75
CA HIS A 197 9.60 10.10 11.76
C HIS A 197 10.70 10.94 12.43
N ILE A 198 11.25 10.48 13.56
CA ILE A 198 12.36 11.15 14.24
C ILE A 198 13.60 11.24 13.35
N THR A 199 13.97 10.13 12.69
CA THR A 199 15.13 10.10 11.79
C THR A 199 14.95 10.99 10.56
N GLN A 200 13.74 11.06 9.97
CA GLN A 200 13.45 11.98 8.88
C GLN A 200 13.50 13.45 9.33
N ALA A 201 12.91 13.78 10.47
CA ALA A 201 12.96 15.13 11.04
C ALA A 201 14.42 15.53 11.35
N LEU A 202 15.20 14.62 11.93
CA LEU A 202 16.61 14.85 12.23
C LEU A 202 17.41 15.14 10.96
N LYS A 203 17.23 14.35 9.91
CA LYS A 203 17.87 14.58 8.61
C LYS A 203 17.48 15.93 8.01
N ALA A 204 16.20 16.31 8.11
CA ALA A 204 15.72 17.60 7.62
C ALA A 204 16.40 18.79 8.31
N HIS A 205 16.66 18.73 9.61
CA HIS A 205 17.36 19.80 10.35
C HIS A 205 18.88 19.76 10.22
N ALA A 206 19.47 18.56 10.27
CA ALA A 206 20.91 18.40 10.35
C ALA A 206 21.60 18.43 8.97
N ILE A 207 20.93 17.98 7.91
CA ILE A 207 21.53 17.80 6.58
C ILE A 207 20.96 18.77 5.55
N MET A 208 19.63 18.95 5.52
CA MET A 208 18.97 19.72 4.45
C MET A 208 19.08 21.23 4.70
N LYS A 209 19.72 21.96 3.79
CA LYS A 209 19.89 23.42 3.89
C LYS A 209 18.86 24.16 3.04
N LYS A 210 18.12 25.05 3.68
CA LYS A 210 17.23 25.98 2.98
C LYS A 210 18.03 26.85 2.00
N ASP A 211 17.48 27.07 0.82
CA ASP A 211 18.05 27.81 -0.30
C ASP A 211 19.27 27.13 -0.97
N VAL A 212 19.58 25.89 -0.59
CA VAL A 212 20.63 25.05 -1.22
C VAL A 212 20.06 23.72 -1.67
N ASP A 213 19.45 22.96 -0.75
CA ASP A 213 18.86 21.65 -1.02
C ASP A 213 17.34 21.74 -1.25
N TYR A 214 16.69 22.84 -0.85
CA TYR A 214 15.28 23.09 -1.09
C TYR A 214 14.91 24.57 -0.94
N VAL A 215 13.83 25.01 -1.60
CA VAL A 215 13.23 26.34 -1.50
C VAL A 215 11.77 26.22 -1.07
N ALA A 216 11.34 27.07 -0.14
CA ALA A 216 9.93 27.18 0.23
C ALA A 216 9.28 28.33 -0.55
N LYS A 217 8.32 28.02 -1.43
CA LYS A 217 7.62 29.00 -2.26
C LYS A 217 6.12 28.71 -2.28
N ASP A 218 5.30 29.74 -2.08
CA ASP A 218 3.83 29.65 -2.11
C ASP A 218 3.23 28.59 -1.18
N GLY A 219 3.91 28.29 -0.06
CA GLY A 219 3.51 27.27 0.91
C GLY A 219 3.93 25.84 0.56
N GLU A 220 4.64 25.65 -0.55
CA GLU A 220 5.16 24.36 -1.01
C GLU A 220 6.69 24.29 -0.89
N ILE A 221 7.21 23.08 -0.75
CA ILE A 221 8.65 22.79 -0.75
C ILE A 221 9.05 22.33 -2.15
N ILE A 222 10.00 23.03 -2.76
CA ILE A 222 10.59 22.73 -4.06
C ILE A 222 12.03 22.25 -3.80
N ILE A 223 12.42 21.12 -4.41
CA ILE A 223 13.77 20.54 -4.30
C ILE A 223 14.61 21.01 -5.49
#